data_AF-A0A7M1B4E2-F1
#
_entry.id   AF-A0A7M1B4E2-F1
#
_cell.length_a   1.000
_cell.length_b   1.000
_cell.length_c   1.000
_cell.angle_alpha   90.00
_cell.angle_beta   90.00
_cell.angle_gamma   90.00
#
_symmetry.space_group_name_H-M   'P 1'
#
loop_
_entity.id
_entity.type
_entity.pdbx_description
1 polymer ?
#
loop_
_entity_poly.entity_id
_entity_poly.type
_entity_poly.pdbx_seq_one_letter_code
_entity_poly.pdbx_strand_id
1 'polypeptide(L)'
;MNLKSFLLDYGERVPGYDVTVINEREARAAAGILGLLGMLVIFIGIGFGHVIVARVYLTFLFIDFTARMISPKYSPSLLLGKLAVQNQKPEYVGGLQKRFAWTLGWLISLPMMQWFVLNWDITFYKVLICVLCLALMFLESAFSICVGCMIYKFITRKSPTLCPGGTCEMRIKEPIQRFNPIQKAVAGITIIALISGIYLALAKLEPKTFFGAFLHEAVLTKQQLQKEEELKYQKAMEKEFGDDDF
;
A
#
# COMPACT_ATOMS: atom_id res chain seq x y z
N MET A 1 27.59 2.83 -20.24
CA MET A 1 26.35 3.63 -20.41
C MET A 1 26.67 5.09 -20.19
N ASN A 2 26.21 5.99 -21.06
CA ASN A 2 26.40 7.42 -20.86
C ASN A 2 25.40 7.90 -19.79
N LEU A 3 25.79 8.79 -18.87
CA LEU A 3 24.94 9.24 -17.76
C LEU A 3 23.64 9.88 -18.27
N LYS A 4 23.69 10.57 -19.41
CA LYS A 4 22.51 11.12 -20.08
C LYS A 4 21.54 10.05 -20.56
N SER A 5 22.03 8.95 -21.13
CA SER A 5 21.15 7.87 -21.59
C SER A 5 20.58 7.09 -20.41
N PHE A 6 21.34 6.92 -19.32
CA PHE A 6 20.81 6.32 -18.10
C PHE A 6 19.69 7.15 -17.48
N LEU A 7 19.75 8.48 -17.53
CA LEU A 7 18.74 9.36 -16.93
C LEU A 7 17.50 9.55 -17.82
N LEU A 8 17.66 9.55 -19.15
CA LEU A 8 16.60 9.85 -20.11
C LEU A 8 15.92 8.61 -20.70
N ASP A 9 16.63 7.50 -20.85
CA ASP A 9 16.07 6.24 -21.37
C ASP A 9 15.90 5.24 -20.22
N TYR A 10 14.65 4.84 -19.97
CA TYR A 10 14.34 3.90 -18.91
C TYR A 10 13.15 3.02 -19.30
N GLY A 11 13.35 1.70 -19.35
CA GLY A 11 12.38 0.75 -19.87
C GLY A 11 12.88 0.07 -21.16
N GLU A 12 11.96 -0.52 -21.91
CA GLU A 12 12.24 -1.21 -23.17
C GLU A 12 11.83 -0.32 -24.36
N ARG A 13 12.54 -0.44 -25.49
CA ARG A 13 12.14 0.19 -26.75
C ARG A 13 11.25 -0.77 -27.53
N VAL A 14 10.00 -0.38 -27.76
CA VAL A 14 9.01 -1.18 -28.49
C VAL A 14 8.71 -0.48 -29.82
N PRO A 15 8.68 -1.18 -30.97
CA PRO A 15 8.31 -0.58 -32.25
C PRO A 15 6.93 0.08 -32.17
N GLY A 16 6.80 1.30 -32.70
CA GLY A 16 5.56 2.08 -32.67
C GLY A 16 5.41 3.02 -31.47
N TYR A 17 6.41 3.12 -30.60
CA TYR A 17 6.45 4.09 -29.50
C TYR A 17 7.69 4.99 -29.57
N ASP A 18 7.50 6.30 -29.43
CA ASP A 18 8.57 7.30 -29.49
C ASP A 18 9.44 7.36 -28.21
N VAL A 19 8.96 6.74 -27.12
CA VAL A 19 9.59 6.74 -25.81
C VAL A 19 9.85 5.32 -25.32
N THR A 20 10.76 5.18 -24.37
CA THR A 20 10.94 3.92 -23.63
C THR A 20 9.71 3.63 -22.77
N VAL A 21 9.24 2.39 -22.84
CA VAL A 21 7.98 1.96 -22.22
C VAL A 21 8.20 0.81 -21.26
N ILE A 22 7.25 0.68 -20.34
CA ILE A 22 7.15 -0.44 -19.40
C ILE A 22 5.75 -1.01 -19.52
N ASN A 23 5.63 -2.33 -19.37
CA ASN A 23 4.35 -3.00 -19.33
C ASN A 23 3.68 -2.76 -17.96
N GLU A 24 2.60 -1.99 -17.94
CA GLU A 24 1.83 -1.63 -16.75
C GLU A 24 1.29 -2.86 -16.03
N ARG A 25 0.90 -3.91 -16.77
CA ARG A 25 0.40 -5.16 -16.18
C ARG A 25 1.46 -5.84 -15.33
N GLU A 26 2.71 -5.83 -15.79
CA GLU A 26 3.84 -6.39 -15.04
C GLU A 26 4.11 -5.58 -13.78
N ALA A 27 4.07 -4.24 -13.89
CA ALA A 27 4.23 -3.34 -12.75
C ALA A 27 3.14 -3.54 -11.69
N ARG A 28 1.87 -3.67 -12.11
CA ARG A 28 0.72 -3.92 -11.23
C ARG A 28 0.74 -5.30 -10.58
N ALA A 29 1.14 -6.33 -11.34
CA ALA A 29 1.33 -7.67 -10.80
C ALA A 29 2.44 -7.69 -9.74
N ALA A 30 3.56 -7.04 -10.02
CA ALA A 30 4.66 -6.92 -9.07
C ALA A 30 4.27 -6.13 -7.80
N ALA A 31 3.49 -5.04 -7.94
CA ALA A 31 2.93 -4.31 -6.82
C ALA A 31 1.98 -5.18 -5.97
N GLY A 32 1.17 -6.02 -6.61
CA GLY A 32 0.29 -6.97 -5.92
C GLY A 32 1.03 -8.05 -5.16
N ILE A 33 2.08 -8.63 -5.76
CA ILE A 33 2.93 -9.64 -5.11
C ILE A 33 3.60 -9.06 -3.87
N LEU A 34 4.27 -7.91 -4.01
CA LEU A 34 4.93 -7.25 -2.88
C LEU A 34 3.91 -6.79 -1.83
N GLY A 35 2.78 -6.22 -2.26
CA GLY A 35 1.72 -5.79 -1.35
C GLY A 35 1.15 -6.94 -0.52
N LEU A 36 0.89 -8.09 -1.15
CA LEU A 36 0.42 -9.30 -0.46
C LEU A 36 1.48 -9.82 0.53
N LEU A 37 2.74 -9.95 0.11
CA LEU A 37 3.83 -10.39 0.98
C LEU A 37 4.00 -9.45 2.18
N GLY A 38 3.94 -8.14 1.95
CA GLY A 38 4.03 -7.14 3.01
C GLY A 38 2.85 -7.21 3.99
N MET A 39 1.63 -7.45 3.51
CA MET A 39 0.48 -7.67 4.38
C MET A 39 0.66 -8.92 5.26
N LEU A 40 1.13 -10.03 4.68
CA LEU A 40 1.43 -11.26 5.43
C LEU A 40 2.52 -11.01 6.47
N VAL A 41 3.55 -10.24 6.13
CA VAL A 41 4.64 -9.89 7.03
C VAL A 41 4.17 -9.03 8.20
N ILE A 42 3.27 -8.07 7.99
CA ILE A 42 2.67 -7.31 9.10
C ILE A 42 1.86 -8.24 10.00
N PHE A 43 1.04 -9.10 9.40
CA PHE A 43 0.21 -10.05 10.16
C PHE A 43 1.06 -11.02 10.99
N ILE A 44 2.10 -11.60 10.40
CA ILE A 44 3.00 -12.56 11.06
C ILE A 44 3.93 -11.85 12.06
N GLY A 45 4.54 -10.74 11.64
CA GLY A 45 5.53 -10.01 12.43
C GLY A 45 4.93 -9.32 13.65
N ILE A 46 3.81 -8.60 13.48
CA ILE A 46 3.14 -7.91 14.58
C ILE A 46 2.21 -8.86 15.35
N GLY A 47 1.50 -9.75 14.66
CA GLY A 47 0.54 -10.65 15.30
C GLY A 47 1.19 -11.78 16.09
N PHE A 48 2.27 -12.38 15.56
CA PHE A 48 2.95 -13.52 16.19
C PHE A 48 4.35 -13.17 16.73
N GLY A 49 4.80 -11.92 16.59
CA GLY A 49 6.10 -11.48 17.10
C GLY A 49 7.32 -12.00 16.32
N HIS A 50 7.13 -12.56 15.12
CA HIS A 50 8.23 -13.11 14.32
C HIS A 50 9.02 -12.03 13.56
N VAL A 51 9.97 -11.43 14.26
CA VAL A 51 10.88 -10.36 13.79
C VAL A 51 11.64 -10.70 12.50
N ILE A 52 12.10 -11.94 12.36
CA ILE A 52 12.96 -12.38 11.25
C ILE A 52 12.24 -12.24 9.91
N VAL A 53 10.95 -12.55 9.86
CA VAL A 53 10.13 -12.47 8.65
C VAL A 53 10.06 -11.03 8.12
N ALA A 54 9.92 -10.06 9.03
CA ALA A 54 9.94 -8.64 8.68
C ALA A 54 11.29 -8.20 8.14
N ARG A 55 12.39 -8.63 8.75
CA ARG A 55 13.75 -8.28 8.28
C ARG A 55 14.04 -8.81 6.89
N VAL A 56 13.71 -10.07 6.63
CA VAL A 56 13.92 -10.71 5.32
C VAL A 56 13.10 -10.00 4.25
N TYR A 57 11.81 -9.76 4.51
CA TYR A 57 10.95 -9.08 3.55
C TYR A 57 11.40 -7.64 3.27
N LEU A 58 11.73 -6.85 4.29
CA LEU A 58 12.17 -5.46 4.09
C LEU A 58 13.51 -5.38 3.35
N THR A 59 14.43 -6.31 3.62
CA THR A 59 15.68 -6.42 2.87
C THR A 59 15.41 -6.75 1.40
N PHE A 60 14.53 -7.71 1.13
CA PHE A 60 14.11 -8.04 -0.23
C PHE A 60 13.44 -6.86 -0.94
N LEU A 61 12.52 -6.17 -0.26
CA LEU A 61 11.81 -5.00 -0.78
C LEU A 61 12.79 -3.88 -1.17
N PHE A 62 13.79 -3.61 -0.31
CA PHE A 62 14.84 -2.63 -0.58
C PHE A 62 15.68 -3.01 -1.80
N ILE A 63 16.13 -4.27 -1.89
CA ILE A 63 16.89 -4.77 -3.04
C ILE A 63 16.05 -4.68 -4.32
N ASP A 64 14.77 -5.05 -4.26
CA ASP A 64 13.87 -5.00 -5.39
C ASP A 64 13.67 -3.56 -5.90
N PHE A 65 13.39 -2.60 -5.03
CA PHE A 65 13.28 -1.18 -5.42
C PHE A 65 14.59 -0.61 -5.94
N THR A 66 15.73 -1.03 -5.38
CA THR A 66 17.06 -0.65 -5.89
C THR A 66 17.27 -1.20 -7.29
N ALA A 67 16.95 -2.47 -7.51
CA ALA A 67 17.03 -3.11 -8.82
C ALA A 67 16.12 -2.39 -9.83
N ARG A 68 14.86 -2.12 -9.46
CA ARG A 68 13.94 -1.31 -10.28
C ARG A 68 14.58 0.01 -10.65
N MET A 69 15.02 0.83 -9.70
CA MET A 69 15.60 2.15 -9.99
C MET A 69 16.71 2.13 -11.05
N ILE A 70 17.57 1.11 -11.01
CA ILE A 70 18.69 0.93 -11.95
C ILE A 70 18.19 0.37 -13.29
N SER A 71 17.45 -0.74 -13.25
CA SER A 71 16.92 -1.38 -14.45
C SER A 71 15.68 -2.24 -14.12
N PRO A 72 14.55 -2.00 -14.80
CA PRO A 72 13.33 -2.79 -14.57
C PRO A 72 13.49 -4.26 -14.97
N LYS A 73 14.48 -4.58 -15.82
CA LYS A 73 14.72 -5.91 -16.36
C LYS A 73 15.19 -6.92 -15.31
N TYR A 74 15.82 -6.46 -14.24
CA TYR A 74 16.44 -7.32 -13.22
C TYR A 74 15.71 -7.30 -11.87
N SER A 75 14.60 -6.58 -11.75
CA SER A 75 13.80 -6.59 -10.51
C SER A 75 13.13 -7.96 -10.35
N PRO A 76 13.38 -8.69 -9.25
CA PRO A 76 12.79 -10.00 -9.01
C PRO A 76 11.26 -9.97 -9.06
N SER A 77 10.64 -8.95 -8.45
CA SER A 77 9.19 -8.85 -8.44
C SER A 77 8.59 -8.53 -9.81
N LEU A 78 9.25 -7.73 -10.66
CA LEU A 78 8.83 -7.50 -12.04
C LEU A 78 8.98 -8.76 -12.90
N LEU A 79 10.03 -9.56 -12.67
CA LEU A 79 10.20 -10.85 -13.34
C LEU A 79 9.07 -11.83 -12.97
N LEU A 80 8.71 -11.92 -11.69
CA LEU A 80 7.56 -12.71 -11.23
C LEU A 80 6.24 -12.16 -11.79
N GLY A 81 6.07 -10.84 -11.82
CA GLY A 81 4.92 -10.19 -12.44
C GLY A 81 4.80 -10.54 -13.92
N LYS A 82 5.91 -10.49 -14.66
CA LYS A 82 6.00 -10.89 -16.07
C LYS A 82 5.59 -12.33 -16.27
N LEU A 83 6.08 -13.25 -15.45
CA LEU A 83 5.68 -14.66 -15.52
C LEU A 83 4.16 -14.83 -15.32
N ALA A 84 3.55 -14.05 -14.43
CA ALA A 84 2.11 -14.11 -14.17
C ALA A 84 1.25 -13.53 -15.32
N VAL A 85 1.72 -12.49 -16.03
CA VAL A 85 0.91 -11.77 -17.04
C VAL A 85 1.40 -11.93 -18.48
N GLN A 86 2.41 -12.76 -18.75
CA GLN A 86 3.03 -12.92 -20.09
C GLN A 86 2.05 -13.28 -21.21
N ASN A 87 0.96 -13.98 -20.89
CA ASN A 87 -0.05 -14.39 -21.87
C ASN A 87 -1.17 -13.35 -22.06
N GLN A 88 -1.08 -12.19 -21.41
CA GLN A 88 -2.03 -11.09 -21.54
C GLN A 88 -1.53 -10.05 -22.55
N LYS A 89 -2.45 -9.34 -23.21
CA LYS A 89 -2.07 -8.22 -24.08
C LYS A 89 -1.33 -7.15 -23.25
N PRO A 90 -0.09 -6.78 -23.60
CA PRO A 90 0.67 -5.80 -22.84
C PRO A 90 0.01 -4.43 -22.91
N GLU A 91 0.16 -3.66 -21.84
CA GLU A 91 -0.30 -2.28 -21.76
C GLU A 91 0.91 -1.40 -21.47
N TYR A 92 1.26 -0.50 -22.39
CA TYR A 92 2.50 0.25 -22.31
C TYR A 92 2.30 1.63 -21.70
N VAL A 93 3.16 1.96 -20.74
CA VAL A 93 3.19 3.24 -20.01
C VAL A 93 4.59 3.80 -20.08
N GLY A 94 4.74 5.13 -20.15
CA GLY A 94 6.05 5.77 -20.23
C GLY A 94 6.97 5.35 -19.08
N GLY A 95 8.19 4.95 -19.36
CA GLY A 95 9.07 4.38 -18.34
C GLY A 95 9.61 5.41 -17.34
N LEU A 96 9.87 6.65 -17.76
CA LEU A 96 10.42 7.70 -16.89
C LEU A 96 9.54 8.02 -15.68
N GLN A 97 8.22 8.11 -15.87
CA GLN A 97 7.28 8.35 -14.76
C GLN A 97 7.24 7.18 -13.76
N LYS A 98 7.41 5.93 -14.23
CA LYS A 98 7.47 4.75 -13.36
C LYS A 98 8.78 4.69 -12.60
N ARG A 99 9.88 5.05 -13.25
CA ARG A 99 11.16 5.20 -12.57
C ARG A 99 11.07 6.18 -11.40
N PHE A 100 10.47 7.35 -11.64
CA PHE A 100 10.27 8.34 -10.59
C PHE A 100 9.45 7.77 -9.41
N ALA A 101 8.35 7.07 -9.71
CA ALA A 101 7.54 6.42 -8.69
C ALA A 101 8.34 5.38 -7.87
N TRP A 102 9.17 4.57 -8.53
CA TRP A 102 10.01 3.58 -7.85
C TRP A 102 11.16 4.20 -7.09
N THR A 103 11.70 5.33 -7.54
CA THR A 103 12.69 6.11 -6.77
C THR A 103 12.07 6.66 -5.48
N LEU A 104 10.81 7.11 -5.51
CA LEU A 104 10.10 7.50 -4.29
C LEU A 104 9.89 6.31 -3.36
N GLY A 105 9.50 5.15 -3.88
CA GLY A 105 9.39 3.92 -3.10
C GLY A 105 10.72 3.51 -2.46
N TRP A 106 11.81 3.59 -3.22
CA TRP A 106 13.16 3.34 -2.71
C TRP A 106 13.55 4.32 -1.59
N LEU A 107 13.27 5.62 -1.76
CA LEU A 107 13.56 6.65 -0.77
C LEU A 107 12.83 6.38 0.55
N ILE A 108 11.60 5.88 0.50
CA ILE A 108 10.83 5.48 1.69
C ILE A 108 11.39 4.19 2.30
N SER A 109 11.90 3.26 1.48
CA SER A 109 12.46 2.00 1.97
C SER A 109 13.80 2.15 2.72
N LEU A 110 14.56 3.23 2.49
CA LEU A 110 15.82 3.52 3.19
C LEU A 110 15.68 3.64 4.71
N PRO A 111 14.81 4.54 5.25
CA PRO A 111 14.61 4.60 6.70
C PRO A 111 13.99 3.31 7.25
N MET A 112 13.16 2.59 6.46
CA MET A 112 12.62 1.31 6.89
C MET A 112 13.71 0.25 7.10
N MET A 113 14.72 0.20 6.22
CA MET A 113 15.89 -0.64 6.42
C MET A 113 16.63 -0.27 7.71
N GLN A 114 16.81 1.02 7.98
CA GLN A 114 17.50 1.48 9.19
C GLN A 114 16.73 1.16 10.46
N TRP A 115 15.40 1.32 10.47
CA TRP A 115 14.56 1.19 11.67
C TRP A 115 14.10 -0.22 12.01
N PHE A 116 14.00 -1.10 11.01
CA PHE A 116 13.47 -2.45 11.19
C PHE A 116 14.45 -3.56 10.82
N VAL A 117 15.49 -3.29 10.03
CA VAL A 117 16.49 -4.31 9.69
C VAL A 117 17.74 -4.15 10.54
N LEU A 118 18.32 -2.95 10.55
CA LEU A 118 19.57 -2.67 11.26
C LEU A 118 19.34 -2.42 12.75
N ASN A 119 18.40 -1.55 13.07
CA ASN A 119 17.89 -1.37 14.42
C ASN A 119 16.53 -2.06 14.49
N TRP A 120 16.16 -2.64 15.63
CA TRP A 120 14.81 -3.16 15.81
C TRP A 120 14.04 -2.23 16.71
N ASP A 121 13.39 -1.24 16.11
CA ASP A 121 12.66 -0.21 16.83
C ASP A 121 11.26 -0.03 16.23
N ILE A 122 10.28 -0.65 16.89
CA ILE A 122 8.87 -0.60 16.51
C ILE A 122 8.19 0.55 17.24
N THR A 123 7.80 1.56 16.47
CA THR A 123 6.97 2.69 16.95
C THR A 123 5.74 2.82 16.05
N PHE A 124 4.63 3.33 16.59
CA PHE A 124 3.38 3.53 15.85
C PHE A 124 3.59 4.24 14.49
N TYR A 125 4.27 5.39 14.49
CA TYR A 125 4.49 6.18 13.27
C TYR A 125 5.31 5.43 12.20
N LYS A 126 6.25 4.58 12.64
CA LYS A 126 7.08 3.76 11.74
C LYS A 126 6.29 2.59 11.13
N VAL A 127 5.33 2.04 11.86
CA VAL A 127 4.42 1.03 11.31
C VAL A 127 3.38 1.69 10.39
N LEU A 128 2.91 2.89 10.73
CA LEU A 128 1.96 3.64 9.92
C LEU A 128 2.50 3.93 8.52
N ILE A 129 3.78 4.29 8.38
CA ILE A 129 4.40 4.47 7.07
C ILE A 129 4.45 3.16 6.26
N CYS A 130 4.69 2.00 6.91
CA CYS A 130 4.61 0.70 6.24
C CYS A 130 3.20 0.41 5.73
N VAL A 131 2.18 0.65 6.55
CA VAL A 131 0.76 0.48 6.18
C VAL A 131 0.39 1.41 5.01
N LEU A 132 0.86 2.67 5.05
CA LEU A 132 0.67 3.62 3.96
C LEU A 132 1.31 3.12 2.66
N CYS A 133 2.56 2.63 2.71
CA CYS A 133 3.22 2.06 1.53
C CYS A 133 2.45 0.87 0.96
N LEU A 134 2.01 -0.07 1.80
CA LEU A 134 1.20 -1.21 1.34
C LEU A 134 -0.13 -0.78 0.75
N ALA A 135 -0.78 0.24 1.32
CA ALA A 135 -1.99 0.83 0.76
C ALA A 135 -1.72 1.42 -0.63
N LEU A 136 -0.63 2.17 -0.82
CA LEU A 136 -0.24 2.70 -2.14
C LEU A 136 0.04 1.60 -3.16
N MET A 137 0.69 0.51 -2.75
CA MET A 137 0.93 -0.66 -3.62
C MET A 137 -0.37 -1.38 -3.97
N PHE A 138 -1.29 -1.48 -3.02
CA PHE A 138 -2.62 -2.02 -3.24
C PHE A 138 -3.41 -1.16 -4.24
N LEU A 139 -3.36 0.17 -4.12
CA LEU A 139 -4.00 1.08 -5.08
C LEU A 139 -3.44 0.92 -6.50
N GLU A 140 -2.12 0.76 -6.62
CA GLU A 140 -1.48 0.50 -7.92
C GLU A 140 -1.90 -0.85 -8.48
N SER A 141 -1.90 -1.91 -7.66
CA SER A 141 -2.25 -3.26 -8.11
C SER A 141 -3.75 -3.38 -8.46
N ALA A 142 -4.65 -3.02 -7.55
CA ALA A 142 -6.09 -3.23 -7.68
C ALA A 142 -6.76 -2.21 -8.61
N PHE A 143 -6.49 -0.92 -8.42
CA PHE A 143 -7.19 0.15 -9.14
C PHE A 143 -6.38 0.75 -10.30
N SER A 144 -5.14 0.32 -10.52
CA SER A 144 -4.22 0.93 -11.49
C SER A 144 -3.89 2.40 -11.17
N ILE A 145 -4.02 2.79 -9.90
CA ILE A 145 -3.77 4.16 -9.45
C ILE A 145 -2.35 4.22 -8.88
N CYS A 146 -1.40 4.71 -9.69
CA CYS A 146 -0.04 4.96 -9.23
C CYS A 146 0.11 6.42 -8.77
N VAL A 147 0.09 6.62 -7.44
CA VAL A 147 0.24 7.95 -6.82
C VAL A 147 1.58 8.59 -7.19
N GLY A 148 2.65 7.81 -7.32
CA GLY A 148 3.96 8.31 -7.77
C GLY A 148 3.93 8.93 -9.18
N CYS A 149 3.21 8.29 -10.12
CA CYS A 149 3.02 8.85 -11.46
C CYS A 149 2.15 10.13 -11.42
N MET A 150 1.18 10.21 -10.51
CA MET A 150 0.36 11.42 -10.32
C MET A 150 1.20 12.59 -9.81
N ILE A 151 2.07 12.36 -8.82
CA ILE A 151 3.02 13.35 -8.30
C ILE A 151 3.98 13.79 -9.42
N TYR A 152 4.49 12.86 -10.23
CA TYR A 152 5.34 13.18 -11.37
C TYR A 152 4.64 14.15 -12.33
N LYS A 153 3.42 13.82 -12.77
CA LYS A 153 2.60 14.68 -13.64
C LYS A 153 2.38 16.07 -13.04
N PHE A 154 2.12 16.15 -11.74
CA PHE A 154 1.92 17.41 -11.04
C PHE A 154 3.18 18.29 -11.06
N ILE A 155 4.35 17.70 -10.79
CA ILE A 155 5.64 18.41 -10.79
C ILE A 155 6.04 18.84 -12.19
N THR A 156 6.00 17.93 -13.17
CA THR A 156 6.48 18.23 -14.52
C THR A 156 5.52 19.08 -15.32
N ARG A 157 4.25 19.18 -14.91
CA ARG A 157 3.12 19.86 -15.62
C ARG A 157 2.91 19.43 -17.07
N LYS A 158 3.73 18.52 -17.59
CA LYS A 158 3.56 17.82 -18.85
C LYS A 158 2.64 16.63 -18.61
N SER A 159 1.66 16.43 -19.49
CA SER A 159 0.93 15.17 -19.55
C SER A 159 1.95 14.06 -19.85
N PRO A 160 2.08 13.02 -19.00
CA PRO A 160 2.97 11.93 -19.31
C PRO A 160 2.57 11.30 -20.64
N THR A 161 3.56 11.01 -21.49
CA THR A 161 3.37 10.25 -22.71
C THR A 161 3.01 8.81 -22.31
N LEU A 162 1.81 8.36 -22.73
CA LEU A 162 1.21 7.07 -22.40
C LEU A 162 0.90 6.90 -20.90
N CYS A 163 -0.36 7.17 -20.56
CA CYS A 163 -0.84 7.14 -19.19
C CYS A 163 -1.41 5.77 -18.81
N PRO A 164 -1.27 5.34 -17.55
CA PRO A 164 -1.89 4.10 -17.06
C PRO A 164 -3.39 4.07 -17.36
N GLY A 165 -3.88 2.93 -17.83
CA GLY A 165 -5.29 2.70 -18.14
C GLY A 165 -5.82 3.54 -19.31
N GLY A 166 -4.95 4.10 -20.16
CA GLY A 166 -5.37 4.99 -21.25
C GLY A 166 -6.07 6.27 -20.77
N THR A 167 -5.89 6.65 -19.51
CA THR A 167 -6.59 7.79 -18.87
C THR A 167 -6.37 9.13 -19.56
N CYS A 168 -5.29 9.26 -20.34
CA CYS A 168 -5.01 10.45 -21.13
C CYS A 168 -5.74 10.47 -22.48
N GLU A 169 -6.20 9.32 -22.98
CA GLU A 169 -6.94 9.15 -24.24
C GLU A 169 -8.46 9.06 -23.99
N MET A 170 -8.87 8.50 -22.84
CA MET A 170 -10.27 8.32 -22.46
C MET A 170 -10.93 9.64 -22.03
N ARG A 171 -11.54 10.35 -22.98
CA ARG A 171 -12.34 11.58 -22.73
C ARG A 171 -13.83 11.33 -22.57
N ILE A 172 -14.35 10.22 -23.09
CA ILE A 172 -15.79 9.93 -23.14
C ILE A 172 -16.08 8.66 -22.36
N LYS A 173 -16.89 8.78 -21.30
CA LYS A 173 -17.36 7.61 -20.53
C LYS A 173 -18.36 6.83 -21.35
N GLU A 174 -18.05 5.56 -21.59
CA GLU A 174 -18.97 4.60 -22.20
C GLU A 174 -20.25 4.45 -21.36
N PRO A 175 -21.40 4.09 -21.96
CA PRO A 175 -22.66 3.92 -21.22
C PRO A 175 -22.54 2.97 -20.03
N ILE A 176 -21.74 1.89 -20.17
CA ILE A 176 -21.49 0.91 -19.10
C ILE A 176 -20.76 1.51 -17.88
N GLN A 177 -20.02 2.61 -18.06
CA GLN A 177 -19.31 3.30 -16.98
C GLN A 177 -20.19 4.33 -16.25
N ARG A 178 -21.43 4.57 -16.70
CA ARG A 178 -22.34 5.55 -16.11
C ARG A 178 -23.26 4.85 -15.13
N PHE A 179 -23.32 5.37 -13.90
CA PHE A 179 -24.19 4.84 -12.85
C PHE A 179 -25.62 5.38 -13.00
N ASN A 180 -26.61 4.48 -12.98
CA ASN A 180 -28.01 4.81 -12.74
C ASN A 180 -28.18 5.32 -11.29
N PRO A 181 -29.10 6.26 -10.98
CA PRO A 181 -29.40 6.67 -9.60
C PRO A 181 -29.56 5.51 -8.61
N ILE A 182 -30.18 4.38 -9.00
CA ILE A 182 -30.29 3.19 -8.14
C ILE A 182 -28.90 2.60 -7.82
N GLN A 183 -28.04 2.45 -8.83
CA GLN A 183 -26.68 1.93 -8.63
C GLN A 183 -25.84 2.87 -7.76
N LYS A 184 -26.05 4.20 -7.86
CA LYS A 184 -25.41 5.17 -6.96
C LYS A 184 -25.88 4.99 -5.51
N ALA A 185 -27.18 4.79 -5.30
CA ALA A 185 -27.74 4.56 -3.97
C ALA A 185 -27.20 3.27 -3.34
N VAL A 186 -27.21 2.16 -4.09
CA VAL A 186 -26.65 0.88 -3.63
C VAL A 186 -25.17 1.03 -3.27
N ALA A 187 -24.35 1.62 -4.16
CA ALA A 187 -22.94 1.84 -3.89
C ALA A 187 -22.72 2.71 -2.64
N GLY A 188 -23.51 3.77 -2.46
CA GLY A 188 -23.47 4.63 -1.28
C GLY A 188 -23.80 3.88 0.01
N ILE A 189 -24.90 3.10 0.02
CA ILE A 189 -25.31 2.30 1.17
C ILE A 189 -24.26 1.26 1.54
N THR A 190 -23.69 0.56 0.55
CA THR A 190 -22.63 -0.44 0.79
C THR A 190 -21.40 0.20 1.43
N ILE A 191 -20.95 1.36 0.95
CA ILE A 191 -19.81 2.07 1.55
C ILE A 191 -20.12 2.47 2.99
N ILE A 192 -21.30 3.03 3.26
CA ILE A 192 -21.72 3.42 4.61
C ILE A 192 -21.77 2.20 5.54
N ALA A 193 -22.33 1.07 5.09
CA ALA A 193 -22.42 -0.16 5.85
C ALA A 193 -21.05 -0.76 6.18
N LEU A 194 -20.10 -0.72 5.24
CA LEU A 194 -18.72 -1.17 5.47
C LEU A 194 -18.01 -0.28 6.50
N ILE A 195 -18.14 1.04 6.36
CA ILE A 195 -17.53 2.00 7.30
C ILE A 195 -18.14 1.85 8.69
N SER A 196 -19.47 1.74 8.81
CA SER A 196 -20.14 1.55 10.10
C SER A 196 -19.79 0.20 10.73
N GLY A 197 -19.67 -0.86 9.93
CA GLY A 197 -19.20 -2.17 10.39
C GLY A 197 -17.79 -2.11 10.96
N ILE A 198 -16.85 -1.45 10.26
CA ILE A 198 -15.48 -1.26 10.74
C ILE A 198 -15.45 -0.41 12.02
N TYR A 199 -16.21 0.68 12.07
CA TYR A 199 -16.32 1.55 13.24
C TYR A 199 -16.85 0.79 14.46
N LEU A 200 -17.94 0.03 14.30
CA LEU A 200 -18.52 -0.76 15.38
C LEU A 200 -17.60 -1.89 15.83
N ALA A 201 -16.88 -2.53 14.91
CA ALA A 201 -15.88 -3.54 15.25
C ALA A 201 -14.75 -2.93 16.09
N LEU A 202 -14.22 -1.78 15.67
CA LEU A 202 -13.18 -1.07 16.42
C LEU A 202 -13.68 -0.55 17.77
N ALA A 203 -14.96 -0.17 17.91
CA ALA A 203 -15.51 0.32 19.16
C ALA A 203 -15.85 -0.81 20.17
N LYS A 204 -16.20 -2.01 19.68
CA LYS A 204 -16.65 -3.12 20.55
C LYS A 204 -15.59 -4.17 20.86
N LEU A 205 -14.59 -4.34 20.00
CA LEU A 205 -13.56 -5.36 20.19
C LEU A 205 -12.51 -4.88 21.17
N GLU A 206 -12.21 -5.71 22.17
CA GLU A 206 -11.11 -5.45 23.08
C GLU A 206 -9.77 -5.49 22.32
N PRO A 207 -8.97 -4.42 22.41
CA PRO A 207 -7.71 -4.36 21.71
C PRO A 207 -6.68 -5.30 22.35
N LYS A 208 -6.25 -6.31 21.61
CA LYS A 208 -5.18 -7.24 22.05
C LYS A 208 -3.77 -6.80 21.66
N THR A 209 -3.66 -5.76 20.84
CA THR A 209 -2.38 -5.22 20.37
C THR A 209 -2.25 -3.76 20.73
N PHE A 210 -1.02 -3.29 20.91
CA PHE A 210 -0.74 -1.87 21.14
C PHE A 210 -1.37 -0.96 20.07
N PHE A 211 -1.33 -1.39 18.80
CA PHE A 211 -1.96 -0.69 17.69
C PHE A 211 -3.49 -0.68 17.79
N GLY A 212 -4.09 -1.79 18.21
CA GLY A 212 -5.53 -1.87 18.48
C GLY A 212 -5.96 -0.93 19.58
N ALA A 213 -5.16 -0.79 20.65
CA ALA A 213 -5.49 0.05 21.80
C ALA A 213 -5.52 1.54 21.39
N PHE A 214 -4.51 1.96 20.64
CA PHE A 214 -4.47 3.32 20.09
C PHE A 214 -5.66 3.62 19.16
N LEU A 215 -6.00 2.69 18.26
CA LEU A 215 -7.15 2.87 17.36
C LEU A 215 -8.48 2.90 18.11
N HIS A 216 -8.65 2.03 19.11
CA HIS A 216 -9.84 1.97 19.94
C HIS A 216 -10.02 3.27 20.74
N GLU A 217 -8.94 3.80 21.32
CA GLU A 217 -8.93 5.12 21.99
C GLU A 217 -9.24 6.27 21.02
N ALA A 218 -8.68 6.25 19.81
CA ALA A 218 -8.92 7.29 18.80
C ALA A 218 -10.35 7.29 18.24
N VAL A 219 -11.04 6.14 18.29
CA VAL A 219 -12.40 5.96 17.78
C VAL A 219 -13.46 6.32 18.85
N LEU A 220 -13.13 6.15 20.12
CA LEU A 220 -14.02 6.44 21.24
C LEU A 220 -14.08 7.93 21.59
N THR A 221 -15.25 8.37 22.02
CA THR A 221 -15.43 9.71 22.58
C THR A 221 -14.88 9.73 24.01
N LYS A 222 -14.33 10.86 24.49
CA LYS A 222 -13.77 10.99 25.86
C LYS A 222 -14.69 10.47 26.98
N GLN A 223 -16.02 10.66 26.84
CA GLN A 223 -17.02 10.16 27.80
C GLN A 223 -17.19 8.63 27.76
N GLN A 224 -17.02 8.00 26.60
CA GLN A 224 -17.11 6.55 26.47
C GLN A 224 -15.86 5.88 27.04
N LEU A 225 -14.69 6.52 26.86
CA LEU A 225 -13.42 6.07 27.43
C LEU A 225 -13.49 6.03 28.97
N GLN A 226 -13.98 7.11 29.60
CA GLN A 226 -14.14 7.20 31.06
C GLN A 226 -15.06 6.11 31.62
N LYS A 227 -16.19 5.83 30.95
CA LYS A 227 -17.10 4.74 31.36
C LYS A 227 -16.45 3.36 31.26
N GLU A 228 -15.59 3.15 30.27
CA GLU A 228 -14.88 1.88 30.11
C GLU A 228 -13.77 1.73 31.16
N GLU A 229 -13.08 2.81 31.52
CA GLU A 229 -12.11 2.85 32.62
C GLU A 229 -12.78 2.59 33.96
N GLU A 230 -13.92 3.24 34.25
CA GLU A 230 -14.73 3.00 35.45
C GLU A 230 -15.21 1.54 35.53
N LEU A 231 -15.66 0.96 34.41
CA LEU A 231 -16.08 -0.44 34.34
C LEU A 231 -14.90 -1.41 34.55
N LYS A 232 -13.73 -1.11 33.99
CA LYS A 232 -12.50 -1.89 34.21
C LYS A 232 -12.03 -1.80 35.66
N TYR A 233 -12.09 -0.61 36.27
CA TYR A 233 -11.78 -0.39 37.67
C TYR A 233 -12.75 -1.15 38.59
N GLN A 234 -14.06 -1.08 38.34
CA GLN A 234 -15.06 -1.86 39.09
C GLN A 234 -14.82 -3.37 38.98
N LYS A 235 -14.53 -3.90 37.79
CA LYS A 235 -14.20 -5.33 37.61
C LYS A 235 -12.88 -5.72 38.28
N ALA A 236 -11.88 -4.83 38.30
CA ALA A 236 -10.62 -5.08 39.00
C ALA A 236 -10.85 -5.11 40.53
N MET A 237 -11.63 -4.14 41.05
CA MET A 237 -12.03 -4.11 42.46
C MET A 237 -12.86 -5.34 42.85
N GLU A 238 -13.83 -5.76 42.03
CA GLU A 238 -14.63 -6.97 42.28
C GLU A 238 -13.77 -8.24 42.25
N LYS A 239 -12.73 -8.28 41.41
CA LYS A 239 -11.78 -9.40 41.37
C LYS A 239 -10.77 -9.40 42.52
N GLU A 240 -10.39 -8.22 43.03
CA GLU A 240 -9.45 -8.08 44.14
C GLU A 240 -10.11 -8.19 45.52
N PHE A 241 -11.38 -7.78 45.65
CA PHE A 241 -12.10 -7.71 46.92
C PHE A 241 -13.36 -8.60 46.98
N GLY A 242 -13.76 -9.25 45.88
CA GLY A 242 -14.93 -10.14 45.83
C GLY A 242 -14.65 -11.59 46.22
N ASP A 243 -13.38 -11.97 46.41
CA ASP A 243 -12.97 -13.29 46.92
C ASP A 243 -12.81 -13.30 48.47
N ASP A 244 -13.10 -12.19 49.16
CA ASP A 244 -13.03 -12.07 50.64
C ASP A 244 -14.38 -12.33 51.35
N ASP A 245 -15.40 -12.83 50.64
CA ASP A 245 -16.61 -13.36 51.27
C ASP A 245 -16.43 -14.86 51.59
N PHE A 246 -16.41 -15.15 52.90
CA PHE A 246 -16.42 -16.46 53.55
C PHE A 246 -17.50 -17.43 53.05
#